data_AF-A0A5B6TEH7-F1
#
_entry.id   AF-A0A5B6TEH7-F1
#
_cell.length_a   1.000
_cell.length_b   1.000
_cell.length_c   1.000
_cell.angle_alpha   90.00
_cell.angle_beta   90.00
_cell.angle_gamma   90.00
#
_symmetry.space_group_name_H-M   'P 1'
#
loop_
_entity.id
_entity.type
_entity.pdbx_description
1 polymer ?
#
loop_
_entity_poly.entity_id
_entity_poly.type
_entity_poly.pdbx_seq_one_letter_code
_entity_poly.pdbx_strand_id
1 'polypeptide(L)'
;MSRAFIALFILLQVLTSCTQKVAQQSSETLNSNLSQSDLKTFILKETEAGGKLDYFTSIKGHEYDGIQVKPGIYDTKIGLAIYKWGKANYDAGVKSLEEVYAIFSEYKKRPVNEIEKTYLKMGFGRELEK
;
A
#
# COMPACT_ATOMS: atom_id res chain seq x y z
N MET A 1 29.44 -35.10 38.36
CA MET A 1 29.06 -34.23 37.23
C MET A 1 29.28 -32.79 37.66
N SER A 2 30.19 -32.09 36.99
CA SER A 2 30.78 -30.82 37.45
C SER A 2 29.76 -29.68 37.45
N ARG A 3 29.73 -28.90 38.53
CA ARG A 3 28.92 -27.67 38.70
C ARG A 3 29.16 -26.63 37.58
N ALA A 4 30.21 -26.79 36.78
CA ALA A 4 30.50 -25.95 35.62
C ALA A 4 29.56 -26.20 34.42
N PHE A 5 28.91 -27.37 34.32
CA PHE A 5 27.99 -27.66 33.20
C PHE A 5 26.57 -27.12 33.41
N ILE A 6 26.18 -26.82 34.64
CA ILE A 6 24.86 -26.25 34.95
C ILE A 6 24.85 -24.74 34.65
N ALA A 7 25.97 -24.05 34.89
CA ALA A 7 26.11 -22.63 34.60
C ALA A 7 26.12 -22.30 33.09
N LEU A 8 26.59 -23.23 32.24
CA LEU A 8 26.62 -23.03 30.79
C LEU A 8 25.24 -23.21 30.14
N PHE A 9 24.35 -24.00 30.75
CA PHE A 9 22.99 -24.21 30.24
C PHE A 9 22.04 -23.05 30.54
N ILE A 10 22.25 -22.33 31.65
CA ILE A 10 21.42 -21.18 32.03
C ILE A 10 21.73 -19.94 31.17
N LEU A 11 22.96 -19.82 30.65
CA LEU A 11 23.32 -18.68 29.79
C LEU A 11 22.79 -18.81 28.33
N LEU A 12 22.44 -20.02 27.89
CA LEU A 12 21.96 -20.27 26.51
C LEU A 12 20.44 -20.04 26.34
N GLN A 13 19.69 -19.88 27.43
CA GLN A 13 18.22 -19.71 27.38
C GLN A 13 17.79 -18.23 27.36
N VAL A 14 18.72 -17.28 27.47
CA VAL A 14 18.42 -15.83 27.53
C VAL A 14 18.53 -15.14 26.16
N LEU A 15 19.01 -15.84 25.12
CA LEU A 15 19.20 -15.27 23.77
C LEU A 15 18.13 -15.66 22.73
N THR A 16 17.06 -16.36 23.12
CA THR A 16 16.00 -16.78 22.18
C THR A 16 14.63 -16.09 22.39
N SER A 17 14.54 -15.05 23.22
CA SER A 17 13.25 -14.44 23.58
C SER A 17 12.89 -13.13 22.83
N CYS A 18 13.63 -12.75 21.78
CA CYS A 18 13.35 -11.55 21.00
C CYS A 18 13.14 -11.85 19.51
N THR A 19 12.21 -12.73 19.14
CA THR A 19 11.64 -12.77 17.77
C THR A 19 10.31 -13.53 17.73
N GLN A 20 9.36 -13.22 18.59
CA GLN A 20 7.95 -13.64 18.40
C GLN A 20 7.01 -12.53 18.83
N LYS A 21 7.01 -11.42 18.08
CA LYS A 21 5.92 -10.44 18.16
C LYS A 21 5.64 -9.72 16.85
N VAL A 22 5.69 -10.38 15.70
CA VAL A 22 4.97 -9.91 14.49
C VAL A 22 4.66 -11.13 13.60
N ALA A 23 3.64 -11.91 13.94
CA ALA A 23 3.00 -12.84 13.01
C ALA A 23 1.57 -13.15 13.49
N GLN A 24 0.84 -12.09 13.82
CA GLN A 24 -0.61 -12.15 13.93
C GLN A 24 -1.15 -10.89 13.27
N GLN A 25 -0.94 -10.79 11.97
CA GLN A 25 -1.71 -9.88 11.15
C GLN A 25 -2.97 -10.65 10.77
N SER A 26 -3.98 -10.48 11.62
CA SER A 26 -5.35 -10.80 11.31
C SER A 26 -5.64 -10.30 9.90
N SER A 27 -6.04 -11.23 9.03
CA SER A 27 -6.81 -10.91 7.84
C SER A 27 -8.18 -10.42 8.34
N GLU A 28 -8.21 -9.20 8.89
CA GLU A 28 -9.45 -8.48 9.08
C GLU A 28 -9.91 -8.05 7.70
N THR A 29 -10.83 -8.84 7.15
CA THR A 29 -11.80 -8.38 6.17
C THR A 29 -12.35 -7.06 6.70
N LEU A 30 -12.00 -5.95 6.04
CA LEU A 30 -12.47 -4.59 6.32
C LEU A 30 -13.99 -4.52 6.13
N ASN A 31 -14.72 -4.98 7.13
CA ASN A 31 -16.15 -4.79 7.30
C ASN A 31 -16.38 -3.84 8.49
N SER A 32 -15.76 -2.66 8.44
CA SER A 32 -16.11 -1.55 9.31
C SER A 32 -16.49 -0.36 8.43
N ASN A 33 -17.70 0.16 8.63
CA ASN A 33 -18.16 1.42 8.05
C ASN A 33 -17.31 2.57 8.64
N LEU A 34 -16.07 2.70 8.20
CA LEU A 34 -15.24 3.86 8.52
C LEU A 34 -15.92 5.11 7.99
N SER A 35 -15.85 6.19 8.76
CA SER A 35 -16.24 7.50 8.22
C SER A 35 -15.32 7.84 7.05
N GLN A 36 -15.79 8.67 6.11
CA GLN A 36 -14.94 9.08 4.98
C GLN A 36 -13.68 9.84 5.43
N SER A 37 -13.75 10.52 6.58
CA SER A 37 -12.59 11.19 7.19
C SER A 37 -11.55 10.19 7.71
N ASP A 38 -12.00 9.14 8.39
CA ASP A 38 -11.10 8.09 8.90
C ASP A 38 -10.49 7.30 7.74
N LEU A 39 -11.30 7.04 6.70
CA LEU A 39 -10.86 6.37 5.49
C LEU A 39 -9.78 7.18 4.76
N LYS A 40 -9.99 8.48 4.58
CA LYS A 40 -8.98 9.39 4.04
C LYS A 40 -7.68 9.34 4.86
N THR A 41 -7.79 9.43 6.18
CA THR A 41 -6.63 9.40 7.08
C THR A 41 -5.86 8.08 6.94
N PHE A 42 -6.58 6.96 6.88
CA PHE A 42 -6.02 5.65 6.61
C PHE A 42 -5.31 5.60 5.26
N ILE A 43 -5.96 6.05 4.18
CA ILE A 43 -5.39 6.03 2.83
C ILE A 43 -4.09 6.85 2.77
N LEU A 44 -4.09 8.07 3.32
CA LEU A 44 -2.92 8.93 3.33
C LEU A 44 -1.75 8.26 4.07
N LYS A 45 -2.02 7.69 5.25
CA LYS A 45 -1.03 6.97 6.05
C LYS A 45 -0.47 5.76 5.31
N GLU A 46 -1.32 4.92 4.74
CA GLU A 46 -0.88 3.71 4.04
C GLU A 46 -0.25 3.98 2.67
N THR A 47 -0.37 5.21 2.13
CA THR A 47 0.32 5.64 0.91
C THR A 47 1.77 6.07 1.18
N GLU A 48 2.14 6.32 2.44
CA GLU A 48 3.52 6.64 2.82
C GLU A 48 4.47 5.44 2.57
N ALA A 49 5.77 5.72 2.53
CA ALA A 49 6.78 4.72 2.19
C ALA A 49 6.68 3.46 3.06
N GLY A 50 6.52 2.29 2.43
CA GLY A 50 6.35 1.00 3.11
C GLY A 50 4.94 0.69 3.63
N GLY A 51 3.97 1.59 3.41
CA GLY A 51 2.56 1.35 3.70
C GLY A 51 1.89 0.42 2.67
N LYS A 52 0.69 -0.07 2.98
CA LYS A 52 -0.03 -1.04 2.12
C LYS A 52 -0.43 -0.47 0.76
N LEU A 53 -0.56 0.85 0.65
CA LEU A 53 -0.94 1.58 -0.55
C LEU A 53 0.26 2.32 -1.18
N ASP A 54 1.48 1.98 -0.76
CA ASP A 54 2.70 2.49 -1.38
C ASP A 54 2.98 1.81 -2.72
N TYR A 55 2.42 2.38 -3.77
CA TYR A 55 2.71 1.98 -5.16
C TYR A 55 3.86 2.78 -5.80
N PHE A 56 4.43 3.75 -5.07
CA PHE A 56 5.30 4.77 -5.67
C PHE A 56 6.77 4.62 -5.29
N THR A 57 7.09 4.13 -4.10
CA THR A 57 8.49 4.06 -3.64
C THR A 57 9.34 3.12 -4.49
N SER A 58 8.80 1.95 -4.85
CA SER A 58 9.54 0.93 -5.61
C SER A 58 9.84 1.31 -7.06
N ILE A 59 9.17 2.33 -7.59
CA ILE A 59 9.32 2.78 -8.99
C ILE A 59 10.16 4.06 -9.12
N LYS A 60 10.67 4.60 -8.01
CA LYS A 60 11.48 5.82 -8.04
C LYS A 60 12.73 5.63 -8.91
N GLY A 61 12.95 6.56 -9.84
CA GLY A 61 14.04 6.50 -10.84
C GLY A 61 13.74 5.60 -12.05
N HIS A 62 12.56 4.99 -12.08
CA HIS A 62 12.09 4.06 -13.10
C HIS A 62 10.64 4.35 -13.52
N GLU A 63 10.12 5.54 -13.20
CA GLU A 63 8.70 5.89 -13.31
C GLU A 63 8.18 5.71 -14.74
N TYR A 64 9.01 6.02 -15.73
CA TYR A 64 8.66 6.01 -17.14
C TYR A 64 9.07 4.73 -17.88
N ASP A 65 9.58 3.72 -17.16
CA ASP A 65 9.85 2.42 -17.75
C ASP A 65 8.53 1.81 -18.24
N GLY A 66 8.51 1.40 -19.51
CA GLY A 66 7.38 0.68 -20.09
C GLY A 66 7.34 -0.76 -19.59
N ILE A 67 6.15 -1.21 -19.18
CA ILE A 67 5.87 -2.59 -18.78
C ILE A 67 4.61 -3.08 -19.47
N GLN A 68 4.55 -4.38 -19.75
CA GLN A 68 3.36 -4.99 -20.32
C GLN A 68 2.33 -5.24 -19.21
N VAL A 69 1.16 -4.62 -19.30
CA VAL A 69 0.09 -4.75 -18.29
C VAL A 69 -0.96 -5.78 -18.69
N LYS A 70 -1.15 -5.98 -20.00
CA LYS A 70 -1.93 -7.06 -20.62
C LYS A 70 -1.23 -7.47 -21.93
N PRO A 71 -1.49 -8.65 -22.50
CA PRO A 71 -0.95 -9.02 -23.81
C PRO A 71 -1.22 -7.93 -24.86
N GLY A 72 -0.15 -7.39 -25.45
CA GLY A 72 -0.22 -6.29 -26.43
C GLY A 72 -0.50 -4.89 -25.88
N ILE A 73 -0.69 -4.72 -24.56
CA ILE A 73 -0.93 -3.41 -23.92
C ILE A 73 0.22 -3.08 -22.97
N TYR A 74 0.82 -1.92 -23.20
CA TYR A 74 1.95 -1.42 -22.43
C TYR A 74 1.58 -0.11 -21.76
N ASP A 75 2.15 0.11 -20.58
CA ASP A 75 2.04 1.38 -19.85
C ASP A 75 3.33 1.62 -19.07
N THR A 76 3.52 2.86 -18.64
CA THR A 76 4.60 3.25 -17.72
C THR A 76 4.33 2.72 -16.31
N LYS A 77 5.40 2.48 -15.55
CA LYS A 77 5.29 2.11 -14.14
C LYS A 77 4.50 3.15 -13.33
N ILE A 78 4.65 4.44 -13.62
CA ILE A 78 3.90 5.50 -12.94
C ILE A 78 2.41 5.49 -13.28
N GLY A 79 2.04 5.30 -14.55
CA GLY A 79 0.64 5.15 -14.96
C GLY A 79 -0.02 3.98 -14.22
N LEU A 80 0.65 2.83 -14.20
CA LEU A 80 0.16 1.65 -13.48
C LEU A 80 0.09 1.87 -11.95
N ALA A 81 1.04 2.58 -11.35
CA ALA A 81 1.00 2.90 -9.92
C ALA A 81 -0.20 3.78 -9.56
N ILE A 82 -0.48 4.81 -10.37
CA ILE A 82 -1.66 5.67 -10.18
C ILE A 82 -2.95 4.88 -10.38
N TYR A 83 -3.02 4.03 -11.40
CA TYR A 83 -4.15 3.10 -11.61
C TYR A 83 -4.40 2.22 -10.38
N LYS A 84 -3.36 1.56 -9.87
CA LYS A 84 -3.44 0.68 -8.69
C LYS A 84 -3.92 1.45 -7.46
N TRP A 85 -3.42 2.68 -7.28
CA TRP A 85 -3.84 3.53 -6.17
C TRP A 85 -5.32 3.93 -6.28
N GLY A 86 -5.79 4.33 -7.47
CA GLY A 86 -7.21 4.63 -7.71
C GLY A 86 -8.12 3.43 -7.45
N LYS A 87 -7.69 2.23 -7.87
CA LYS A 87 -8.40 0.98 -7.56
C LYS A 87 -8.44 0.71 -6.06
N ALA A 88 -7.33 0.86 -5.36
CA ALA A 88 -7.28 0.62 -3.92
C ALA A 88 -8.22 1.55 -3.14
N ASN A 89 -8.44 2.78 -3.61
CA ASN A 89 -9.44 3.68 -3.03
C ASN A 89 -10.87 3.17 -3.22
N TYR A 90 -11.18 2.60 -4.39
CA TYR A 90 -12.45 1.91 -4.61
C TYR A 90 -12.61 0.74 -3.64
N ASP A 91 -11.59 -0.13 -3.56
CA ASP A 91 -11.61 -1.32 -2.70
C ASP A 91 -11.74 -0.94 -1.21
N ALA A 92 -11.21 0.21 -0.82
CA ALA A 92 -11.31 0.75 0.54
C ALA A 92 -12.67 1.41 0.83
N GLY A 93 -13.53 1.61 -0.17
CA GLY A 93 -14.88 2.16 -0.01
C GLY A 93 -14.99 3.69 -0.08
N VAL A 94 -14.08 4.37 -0.78
CA VAL A 94 -14.22 5.80 -1.11
C VAL A 94 -15.45 5.98 -2.00
N LYS A 95 -16.28 6.99 -1.71
CA LYS A 95 -17.64 7.07 -2.28
C LYS A 95 -17.67 7.66 -3.68
N SER A 96 -16.72 8.53 -4.02
CA SER A 96 -16.72 9.21 -5.30
C SER A 96 -15.33 9.43 -5.87
N LEU A 97 -15.28 9.63 -7.18
CA LEU A 97 -14.04 9.93 -7.89
C LEU A 97 -13.48 11.31 -7.49
N GLU A 98 -14.36 12.25 -7.16
CA GLU A 98 -13.99 13.59 -6.68
C GLU A 98 -13.24 13.50 -5.34
N GLU A 99 -13.67 12.62 -4.43
CA GLU A 99 -12.94 12.35 -3.17
C GLU A 99 -11.57 11.74 -3.45
N VAL A 100 -11.48 10.78 -4.38
CA VAL A 100 -10.19 10.20 -4.80
C VAL A 100 -9.24 11.27 -5.30
N TYR A 101 -9.71 12.21 -6.14
CA TYR A 101 -8.90 13.33 -6.61
C TYR A 101 -8.46 14.25 -5.47
N ALA A 102 -9.34 14.55 -4.52
CA ALA A 102 -9.01 15.39 -3.38
C ALA A 102 -7.93 14.75 -2.50
N ILE A 103 -8.07 13.45 -2.17
CA ILE A 103 -7.09 12.70 -1.37
C ILE A 103 -5.75 12.63 -2.10
N PHE A 104 -5.76 12.34 -3.40
CA PHE A 104 -4.54 12.28 -4.20
C PHE A 104 -3.84 13.65 -4.28
N SER A 105 -4.61 14.73 -4.44
CA SER A 105 -4.08 16.10 -4.43
C SER A 105 -3.37 16.44 -3.13
N GLU A 106 -3.94 16.01 -1.99
CA GLU A 106 -3.36 16.20 -0.67
C GLU A 106 -2.06 15.42 -0.50
N TYR A 107 -2.05 14.15 -0.90
CA TYR A 107 -0.85 13.32 -0.93
C TYR A 107 0.28 13.96 -1.76
N LYS A 108 -0.05 14.42 -2.98
CA LYS A 108 0.93 15.06 -3.88
C LYS A 108 1.29 16.49 -3.48
N LYS A 109 0.55 17.11 -2.54
CA LYS A 109 0.67 18.52 -2.15
C LYS A 109 0.55 19.48 -3.34
N ARG A 110 -0.24 19.09 -4.35
CA ARG A 110 -0.52 19.90 -5.55
C ARG A 110 -1.82 19.42 -6.22
N PRO A 111 -2.43 20.22 -7.10
CA PRO A 111 -3.56 19.77 -7.91
C PRO A 111 -3.21 18.53 -8.75
N VAL A 112 -4.21 17.67 -8.93
CA VAL A 112 -4.14 16.49 -9.81
C VAL A 112 -4.17 16.96 -11.27
N ASN A 113 -3.21 16.51 -12.07
CA ASN A 113 -3.17 16.83 -13.50
C ASN A 113 -4.08 15.90 -14.33
N GLU A 114 -4.29 16.21 -15.61
CA GLU A 114 -5.22 15.46 -16.47
C GLU A 114 -4.79 13.99 -16.72
N ILE A 115 -3.48 13.73 -16.78
CA ILE A 115 -2.96 12.36 -16.95
C ILE A 115 -3.25 11.55 -15.67
N GLU A 116 -2.99 12.13 -14.50
CA GLU A 116 -3.29 11.51 -13.21
C GLU A 116 -4.79 11.26 -13.04
N LYS A 117 -5.64 12.24 -13.38
CA LYS A 117 -7.11 12.07 -13.37
C LYS A 117 -7.53 10.88 -14.23
N THR A 118 -6.94 10.74 -15.42
CA THR A 118 -7.22 9.63 -16.33
C THR A 118 -6.94 8.29 -15.65
N TYR A 119 -5.74 8.09 -15.10
CA TYR A 119 -5.38 6.84 -14.44
C TYR A 119 -6.16 6.58 -13.15
N LEU A 120 -6.39 7.61 -12.34
CA LEU A 120 -7.21 7.49 -11.12
C LEU A 120 -8.64 7.08 -11.46
N LYS A 121 -9.25 7.67 -12.49
CA LYS A 121 -10.57 7.30 -13.01
C LYS A 121 -10.60 5.84 -13.47
N MET A 122 -9.63 5.45 -14.30
CA MET A 122 -9.53 4.08 -14.80
C MET A 122 -9.39 3.07 -13.65
N GLY A 123 -8.56 3.39 -12.66
CA GLY A 123 -8.33 2.58 -11.46
C GLY A 123 -9.59 2.43 -10.61
N PHE A 124 -10.20 3.56 -10.25
CA PHE A 124 -11.43 3.59 -9.46
C PHE A 124 -12.60 2.89 -10.18
N GLY A 125 -12.66 3.00 -11.51
CA GLY A 125 -13.62 2.31 -12.37
C GLY A 125 -13.30 0.84 -12.68
N ARG A 126 -12.13 0.34 -12.23
CA ARG A 126 -11.59 -1.01 -12.49
C ARG A 126 -11.54 -1.39 -13.97
N GLU A 127 -11.12 -0.47 -14.81
CA GLU A 127 -11.19 -0.64 -16.27
C GLU A 127 -10.25 -1.71 -16.81
N LEU A 128 -9.12 -1.99 -16.14
CA LEU A 128 -8.20 -3.06 -16.56
C LEU A 128 -8.59 -4.46 -16.05
N GLU A 129 -9.64 -4.60 -15.25
CA GLU A 129 -10.14 -5.93 -14.82
C GLU A 129 -11.23 -6.49 -15.73
N LYS A 130 -11.78 -5.64 -16.60
CA LYS A 130 -12.69 -6.02 -17.67
C LYS A 130 -11.91 -6.55 -18.87
#